data_AF-A0A8I1TE46-F1
#
_entry.id   AF-A0A8I1TE46-F1
#
_cell.length_a   1.000
_cell.length_b   1.000
_cell.length_c   1.000
_cell.angle_alpha   90.00
_cell.angle_beta   90.00
_cell.angle_gamma   90.00
#
_symmetry.space_group_name_H-M   'P 1'
#
loop_
_entity.id
_entity.type
_entity.pdbx_description
1 polymer ?
#
loop_
_entity_poly.entity_id
_entity_poly.type
_entity_poly.pdbx_seq_one_letter_code
_entity_poly.pdbx_strand_id
1 'polypeptide(L)' 'MKGAFGALQWPPETFWRATMTEYVIAIDAFNAMHGGEKAIEAPSDDEMAELLARYG' A
#
# COMPACT_ATOMS: atom_id res chain seq x y z
N MET A 1 -11.48 -0.08 5.65
CA MET A 1 -11.72 -0.02 4.20
C MET A 1 -11.21 1.27 3.54
N LYS A 2 -10.01 1.76 3.91
CA LYS A 2 -9.47 3.02 3.35
C LYS A 2 -9.13 2.90 1.85
N GLY A 3 -8.73 1.71 1.38
CA GLY A 3 -8.47 1.47 -0.05
C GLY A 3 -9.74 1.60 -0.90
N ALA A 4 -10.80 0.85 -0.58
CA ALA A 4 -12.04 0.87 -1.38
C ALA A 4 -12.72 2.25 -1.42
N PHE A 5 -12.94 2.88 -0.26
CA PHE A 5 -13.71 4.13 -0.19
C PHE A 5 -12.85 5.39 -0.30
N GLY A 6 -11.53 5.27 -0.06
CA GLY A 6 -10.59 6.39 -0.13
C GLY A 6 -9.77 6.37 -1.41
N ALA A 7 -9.04 5.30 -1.69
CA ALA A 7 -8.20 5.23 -2.89
C ALA A 7 -9.05 5.08 -4.16
N LEU A 8 -9.94 4.08 -4.18
CA LEU A 8 -10.78 3.78 -5.35
C LEU A 8 -12.04 4.62 -5.43
N GLN A 9 -12.41 5.32 -4.33
CA GLN A 9 -13.66 6.09 -4.22
C GLN A 9 -14.91 5.28 -4.63
N TRP A 10 -14.91 3.97 -4.41
CA TRP A 10 -16.04 3.13 -4.77
C TRP A 10 -17.25 3.45 -3.88
N PRO A 11 -18.46 3.55 -4.43
CA PRO A 11 -19.64 3.58 -3.60
C PRO A 11 -19.78 2.23 -2.86
N PRO A 12 -20.40 2.20 -1.66
CA PRO A 12 -20.54 0.97 -0.88
C PRO A 12 -21.16 -0.20 -1.65
N GLU A 13 -22.11 0.08 -2.54
CA GLU A 13 -22.75 -0.95 -3.38
C GLU A 13 -21.76 -1.66 -4.32
N THR A 14 -20.81 -0.92 -4.90
CA THR A 14 -19.78 -1.48 -5.79
C THR A 14 -18.82 -2.34 -4.99
N PHE A 15 -18.41 -1.87 -3.81
CA PHE A 15 -17.52 -2.65 -2.93
C PHE A 15 -18.15 -3.97 -2.51
N TRP A 16 -19.41 -3.98 -2.08
CA TRP A 16 -20.06 -5.22 -1.61
C TRP A 16 -20.43 -6.20 -2.72
N ARG A 17 -20.51 -5.72 -3.97
CA ARG A 17 -20.73 -6.58 -5.14
C ARG A 17 -19.43 -7.12 -5.73
N ALA A 18 -18.29 -6.49 -5.45
CA ALA A 18 -17.00 -6.93 -5.94
C ALA A 18 -16.52 -8.19 -5.21
N THR A 19 -15.88 -9.07 -5.96
CA THR A 19 -15.10 -10.17 -5.42
C THR A 19 -13.79 -9.65 -4.82
N MET A 20 -13.18 -10.46 -3.95
CA MET A 20 -11.88 -10.12 -3.36
C MET A 20 -10.79 -9.97 -4.43
N THR A 21 -10.85 -10.78 -5.49
CA THR A 21 -9.93 -10.68 -6.63
C THR A 21 -10.07 -9.35 -7.36
N GLU A 22 -11.30 -8.93 -7.67
CA GLU A 22 -11.54 -7.64 -8.33
C GLU A 22 -11.07 -6.46 -7.48
N TYR A 23 -11.29 -6.53 -6.16
CA TYR A 23 -10.81 -5.50 -5.26
C TYR A 23 -9.29 -5.38 -5.26
N VAL A 24 -8.56 -6.50 -5.17
CA VAL A 24 -7.08 -6.49 -5.17
C VAL A 24 -6.53 -5.98 -6.50
N ILE A 25 -7.08 -6.45 -7.63
CA ILE A 25 -6.67 -5.98 -8.96
C ILE A 25 -6.87 -4.47 -9.10
N ALA A 26 -8.01 -3.95 -8.62
CA ALA A 26 -8.29 -2.52 -8.68
C ALA A 26 -7.33 -1.70 -7.82
N ILE A 27 -6.99 -2.18 -6.62
CA ILE A 27 -6.00 -1.52 -5.74
C ILE A 27 -4.60 -1.55 -6.36
N ASP A 28 -4.18 -2.68 -6.94
CA ASP A 28 -2.87 -2.79 -7.59
C ASP A 28 -2.78 -1.85 -8.79
N ALA A 29 -3.84 -1.78 -9.61
CA ALA A 29 -3.93 -0.83 -10.71
C ALA A 29 -3.86 0.62 -10.22
N PHE A 30 -4.59 0.95 -9.16
CA PHE A 30 -4.52 2.28 -8.54
C PHE A 30 -3.11 2.61 -8.07
N ASN A 31 -2.45 1.70 -7.37
CA ASN A 31 -1.08 1.89 -6.88
C ASN A 31 -0.11 2.09 -8.05
N ALA A 32 -0.17 1.25 -9.08
CA ALA A 32 0.66 1.38 -10.28
C ALA A 32 0.51 2.74 -10.97
N MET A 33 -0.72 3.29 -11.02
CA MET A 33 -0.98 4.61 -11.58
C MET A 33 -0.45 5.77 -10.72
N HIS A 34 -0.33 5.59 -9.40
CA HIS A 34 0.03 6.64 -8.45
C HIS A 34 1.48 6.51 -7.92
N GLY A 35 2.33 5.79 -8.64
CA GLY A 35 3.77 5.70 -8.35
C GLY A 35 4.23 4.39 -7.69
N GLY A 36 3.35 3.38 -7.62
CA GLY A 36 3.63 2.07 -7.03
C GLY A 36 3.75 2.10 -5.51
N GLU A 37 3.89 0.92 -4.89
CA GLU A 37 4.45 0.87 -3.54
C GLU A 37 5.86 1.47 -3.63
N LYS A 38 6.15 2.48 -2.80
CA LYS A 38 7.53 2.93 -2.63
C LYS A 38 8.34 1.69 -2.32
N ALA A 39 9.37 1.42 -3.13
CA ALA A 39 10.33 0.39 -2.80
C ALA A 39 10.75 0.64 -1.36
N ILE A 40 10.60 -0.37 -0.50
CA ILE A 40 11.14 -0.29 0.85
C ILE A 40 12.65 -0.27 0.64
N GLU A 41 13.22 0.93 0.65
CA GLU A 41 14.66 1.11 0.55
C GLU A 41 15.27 0.47 1.79
N ALA A 42 16.28 -0.36 1.57
CA ALA A 42 17.08 -0.86 2.68
C ALA A 42 17.67 0.36 3.41
N PRO A 43 17.75 0.34 4.75
CA PRO A 43 18.38 1.44 5.47
C PRO A 43 19.83 1.57 5.02
N SER A 44 20.32 2.80 4.96
CA SER A 44 21.74 3.08 4.76
C SER A 44 22.57 2.48 5.90
N ASP A 45 23.88 2.32 5.68
CA ASP A 45 24.79 1.80 6.71
C ASP A 45 24.77 2.65 7.98
N ASP A 46 24.61 3.97 7.84
CA ASP A 46 24.51 4.90 8.97
C ASP A 46 23.19 4.73 9.74
N GLU A 47 22.06 4.59 9.04
CA GLU A 47 20.76 4.30 9.66
C GLU A 47 20.76 2.93 10.35
N MET A 48 21.39 1.93 9.74
CA MET A 48 21.59 0.63 10.36
C MET A 48 22.43 0.73 11.63
N ALA A 49 23.50 1.53 11.63
CA ALA A 49 24.33 1.74 12.81
C ALA A 49 23.56 2.44 13.94
N GLU A 50 22.75 3.45 13.64
CA GLU A 50 21.89 4.12 14.63
C GLU A 50 20.83 3.17 15.21
N LEU A 51 20.20 2.34 14.38
CA LEU A 51 19.22 1.36 14.82
C LEU A 51 19.85 0.31 15.73
N LEU A 52 21.05 -0.18 15.38
CA LEU A 52 21.82 -1.10 16.23
C LEU A 52 22.23 -0.44 17.55
N ALA A 53 22.62 0.83 17.55
CA ALA A 53 22.96 1.52 18.80
C ALA A 53 21.74 1.73 19.72
N ARG A 54 20.54 1.85 19.14
CA ARG A 54 19.30 2.13 19.90
C ARG A 54 18.56 0.87 20.35
N TYR A 55 18.67 -0.23 19.61
CA TYR A 55 17.88 -1.44 19.83
C TYR A 55 18.70 -2.75 19.87
N GLY A 56 20.00 -2.69 19.58
CA GLY A 56 20.93 -3.81 19.63
C GLY A 56 21.52 -4.06 21.01
#